data_AF-A0A7Y0BWC2-F1
#
_entry.id   AF-A0A7Y0BWC2-F1
#
_cell.length_a   1.000
_cell.length_b   1.000
_cell.length_c   1.000
_cell.angle_alpha   90.00
_cell.angle_beta   90.00
_cell.angle_gamma   90.00
#
_symmetry.space_group_name_H-M   'P 1'
#
loop_
_entity.id
_entity.type
_entity.pdbx_description
1 polymer ?
#
loop_
_entity_poly.entity_id
_entity_poly.type
_entity_poly.pdbx_seq_one_letter_code
_entity_poly.pdbx_strand_id
1 'polypeptide(L)' 'MMRLALAALAVMALAACGERPQTASAGKSDVSAFKGADNQFVVPGWKPGDKTSWEQGLKARAQNTQNEYSKAK' A
#
# COMPACT_ATOMS: atom_id res chain seq x y z
N MET A 1 -28.28 33.28 25.57
CA MET A 1 -27.70 33.19 24.21
C MET A 1 -26.17 33.03 24.23
N MET A 2 -25.40 33.99 24.76
CA MET A 2 -23.92 33.93 24.80
C MET A 2 -23.34 32.67 25.46
N ARG A 3 -23.91 32.23 26.58
CA ARG A 3 -23.45 31.02 27.31
C ARG A 3 -23.63 29.73 26.52
N LEU A 4 -24.71 29.63 25.74
CA LEU A 4 -24.97 28.48 24.88
C LEU A 4 -24.00 28.46 23.69
N ALA A 5 -23.67 29.63 23.14
CA ALA A 5 -22.67 29.76 22.08
C ALA A 5 -21.27 29.32 22.56
N LEU A 6 -20.84 29.75 23.75
CA LEU A 6 -19.56 29.29 24.32
C LEU A 6 -19.54 27.78 24.59
N ALA A 7 -20.64 27.22 25.11
CA ALA A 7 -20.72 25.78 25.36
C ALA A 7 -20.63 24.96 24.06
N ALA A 8 -21.31 25.40 22.99
CA ALA A 8 -21.23 24.74 21.69
C ALA A 8 -19.81 24.78 21.09
N LEU A 9 -19.11 25.91 21.25
CA LEU A 9 -17.75 26.11 20.76
C LEU A 9 -16.74 25.20 21.49
N ALA A 10 -16.92 25.02 22.80
CA ALA A 10 -16.09 24.11 23.60
C ALA A 10 -16.26 22.64 23.17
N VAL A 11 -17.50 22.22 22.88
CA VAL A 11 -17.77 20.84 22.41
C VAL A 11 -17.13 20.58 21.04
N MET A 12 -17.20 21.54 20.10
CA MET A 12 -16.55 21.39 18.78
C MET A 12 -15.02 21.35 18.88
N ALA A 13 -14.41 22.09 19.80
CA ALA A 13 -12.97 22.08 20.01
C ALA A 13 -12.45 20.72 20.54
N LEU A 14 -13.25 20.01 21.35
CA LEU A 14 -12.91 18.68 21.87
C LEU A 14 -13.07 17.56 20.82
N ALA A 15 -13.94 17.75 19.82
CA ALA A 15 -14.14 16.78 18.74
C ALA A 15 -12.90 16.59 17.86
N ALA A 16 -11.97 17.57 17.84
CA ALA A 16 -10.71 17.49 17.11
C ALA A 16 -9.71 16.46 17.69
N CYS A 17 -9.89 16.02 18.94
CA CYS A 17 -9.06 15.00 19.58
C CYS A 17 -9.72 13.61 19.61
N GLY A 18 -10.92 13.49 19.03
CA GLY A 18 -11.71 12.26 18.99
C GLY A 18 -11.53 11.45 17.70
N GLU A 19 -10.51 11.75 16.89
CA GLU A 19 -10.24 10.93 15.72
C GLU A 19 -10.00 9.49 16.18
N ARG A 20 -10.60 8.54 15.46
CA ARG A 20 -10.31 7.13 15.74
C ARG A 20 -8.80 6.96 15.62
N PRO A 21 -8.16 6.21 16.53
CA PRO A 21 -6.75 5.89 16.37
C PRO A 21 -6.52 5.44 14.93
N GLN A 22 -5.62 6.11 14.21
CA GLN A 22 -5.06 5.61 12.95
C GLN A 22 -4.15 4.42 13.25
N THR A 23 -4.69 3.43 13.97
CA THR A 23 -4.10 2.11 13.99
C THR A 23 -4.30 1.60 12.59
N ALA A 24 -3.22 1.60 11.80
CA ALA A 24 -3.11 0.64 10.71
C ALA A 24 -3.47 -0.70 11.36
N SER A 25 -4.65 -1.24 11.05
CA SER A 25 -4.98 -2.61 11.46
C SER A 25 -3.78 -3.44 11.08
N ALA A 26 -3.28 -4.26 12.02
CA ALA A 26 -2.14 -5.14 11.77
C ALA A 26 -2.30 -5.70 10.36
N GLY A 27 -1.37 -5.33 9.47
CA GLY A 27 -1.48 -5.63 8.05
C GLY A 27 -1.88 -7.08 7.89
N LYS A 28 -2.73 -7.37 6.89
CA LYS A 28 -3.10 -8.75 6.54
C LYS A 28 -1.85 -9.63 6.65
N SER A 29 -1.96 -10.77 7.32
CA SER A 29 -0.85 -11.70 7.53
C SER A 29 -0.02 -11.81 6.25
N ASP A 30 1.30 -11.60 6.37
CA ASP A 30 2.19 -11.53 5.23
C ASP A 30 1.98 -12.76 4.34
N VAL A 31 1.50 -12.52 3.12
CA VAL A 31 1.45 -13.53 2.07
C VAL A 31 2.71 -13.40 1.23
N SER A 32 3.20 -14.54 0.74
CA SER A 32 4.35 -14.51 -0.16
C SER A 32 4.08 -13.62 -1.37
N ALA A 33 5.05 -12.79 -1.76
CA ALA A 33 4.87 -11.74 -2.77
C ALA A 33 4.32 -12.26 -4.12
N PHE A 34 4.67 -13.49 -4.51
CA PHE A 34 4.16 -14.13 -5.73
C PHE A 34 2.67 -14.49 -5.66
N LYS A 35 2.02 -14.46 -4.48
CA LYS A 35 0.57 -14.60 -4.41
C LYS A 35 -0.16 -13.41 -5.03
N GLY A 36 0.52 -12.25 -5.15
CA GLY A 36 0.02 -11.10 -5.88
C GLY A 36 -1.27 -10.50 -5.33
N ALA A 37 -1.70 -9.40 -5.95
CA ALA A 37 -3.05 -8.89 -5.81
C ALA A 37 -3.83 -9.27 -7.08
N ASP A 38 -5.08 -9.69 -6.96
CA ASP A 38 -5.96 -9.89 -8.11
C ASP A 38 -6.56 -8.55 -8.53
N ASN A 39 -5.78 -7.74 -9.25
CA ASN A 39 -6.17 -6.41 -9.67
C ASN A 39 -5.58 -6.01 -11.04
N GLN A 40 -6.01 -4.86 -11.55
CA GLN A 40 -5.61 -4.34 -12.85
C GLN A 40 -4.15 -3.87 -12.96
N PHE A 41 -3.39 -3.87 -11.85
CA PHE A 41 -1.99 -3.42 -11.82
C PHE A 41 -1.00 -4.59 -11.91
N VAL A 42 -1.50 -5.82 -12.00
CA VAL A 42 -0.71 -7.04 -12.25
C VAL A 42 -0.08 -6.93 -13.64
N VAL A 43 1.21 -7.28 -13.73
CA VAL A 43 1.93 -7.21 -15.01
C VAL A 43 1.29 -8.16 -16.04
N PRO A 44 1.08 -7.72 -17.29
CA PRO A 44 0.50 -8.58 -18.33
C PRO A 44 1.28 -9.87 -18.53
N GLY A 45 0.56 -11.00 -18.65
CA GLY A 45 1.14 -12.32 -18.89
C GLY A 45 1.58 -13.08 -17.64
N TRP A 46 1.62 -12.44 -16.46
CA TRP A 46 1.83 -13.11 -15.18
C TRP A 46 0.49 -13.35 -14.46
N LYS A 47 0.39 -14.45 -13.69
CA LYS A 47 -0.81 -14.82 -12.91
C LYS A 47 -0.49 -14.89 -11.42
N PRO A 48 -1.38 -14.37 -10.54
CA PRO A 48 -1.26 -14.53 -9.10
C PRO A 48 -1.06 -16.00 -8.68
N GLY A 49 -0.08 -16.26 -7.83
CA GLY A 49 0.26 -17.61 -7.35
C GLY A 49 1.32 -18.34 -8.18
N ASP A 50 1.62 -17.89 -9.40
CA ASP A 50 2.71 -18.47 -10.20
C ASP A 50 4.07 -17.90 -9.75
N LYS A 51 4.73 -18.65 -8.86
CA LYS A 51 6.04 -18.28 -8.31
C LYS A 51 7.12 -18.23 -9.38
N THR A 52 7.18 -19.23 -10.27
CA THR A 52 8.27 -19.33 -11.26
C THR A 52 8.20 -18.18 -12.26
N SER A 53 7.01 -17.90 -12.79
CA SER A 53 6.81 -16.77 -13.70
C SER A 53 7.09 -15.43 -13.01
N TRP A 54 6.72 -15.28 -11.74
CA TRP A 54 7.01 -14.08 -10.94
C TRP A 54 8.52 -13.84 -10.80
N GLU A 55 9.29 -14.86 -10.40
CA GLU A 55 10.76 -14.77 -10.24
C GLU A 55 11.45 -14.47 -11.57
N GLN A 56 10.99 -15.08 -12.67
CA GLN A 56 11.50 -14.81 -14.01
C GLN A 56 11.25 -13.37 -14.44
N GLY A 57 10.05 -12.83 -14.19
CA GLY A 57 9.70 -11.44 -14.49
C GLY A 57 10.57 -10.45 -13.72
N LEU A 58 10.84 -10.72 -12.44
CA LEU A 58 11.77 -9.91 -11.63
C LEU A 58 13.20 -9.97 -12.16
N LYS A 59 13.69 -11.17 -12.51
CA LYS A 59 15.03 -11.34 -13.08
C LYS A 59 15.17 -10.56 -14.39
N ALA A 60 14.21 -10.67 -15.29
CA ALA A 60 14.23 -9.96 -16.56
C ALA A 60 14.21 -8.43 -16.36
N ARG A 61 13.38 -7.93 -15.44
CA ARG A 61 13.34 -6.51 -15.08
C ARG A 61 14.69 -6.02 -14.56
N ALA A 62 15.26 -6.76 -13.60
CA ALA A 62 16.56 -6.44 -13.04
C ALA A 62 17.64 -6.43 -14.13
N GLN A 63 17.72 -7.45 -14.97
CA GLN A 63 18.81 -7.59 -15.94
C GLN A 63 18.69 -6.69 -17.17
N ASN A 64 17.48 -6.44 -17.66
CA ASN A 64 17.28 -5.85 -18.99
C ASN A 64 16.80 -4.40 -18.95
N THR A 65 16.32 -3.90 -17.79
CA THR A 65 15.67 -2.58 -17.73
C THR A 65 16.11 -1.70 -16.56
N GLN A 66 16.34 -2.28 -15.38
CA GLN A 66 16.62 -1.52 -14.15
C GLN A 66 18.07 -1.64 -13.67
N ASN A 67 18.93 -2.26 -14.46
CA ASN A 67 20.35 -2.38 -14.13
C ASN A 67 21.17 -1.42 -14.99
N GLU A 68 21.57 -0.31 -14.39
CA GLU A 68 22.46 0.69 -14.98
C GLU A 68 23.88 0.15 -15.22
N TYR A 69 24.26 -0.97 -14.59
CA TYR A 69 25.54 -1.65 -14.75
C TYR A 69 25.45 -2.85 -15.72
N SER A 70 24.41 -2.90 -16.55
CA SER A 70 24.31 -3.89 -17.62
C SER A 70 25.56 -3.78 -18.49
N LYS A 71 26.31 -4.88 -18.63
CA LYS A 71 27.51 -4.88 -19.46
C LYS A 71 27.10 -4.61 -20.90
N ALA A 72 27.25 -3.37 -21.35
CA ALA A 72 27.20 -3.03 -22.76
C ALA A 72 28.28 -3.86 -23.46
N LYS A 73 27.88 -4.57 -24.51
CA LYS A 73 28.81 -5.31 -25.35
C LYS A 73 29.56 -4.36 -26.27
#